data_AF-V6LKY9-F1
#
_entry.id   AF-V6LKY9-F1
#
_cell.length_a   1.000
_cell.length_b   1.000
_cell.length_c   1.000
_cell.angle_alpha   90.00
_cell.angle_beta   90.00
_cell.angle_gamma   90.00
#
_symmetry.space_group_name_H-M   'P 1'
#
loop_
_entity.id
_entity.type
_entity.pdbx_description
1 polymer ?
#
loop_
_entity_poly.entity_id
_entity_poly.type
_entity_poly.pdbx_seq_one_letter_code
_entity_poly.pdbx_strand_id
1 'polypeptide(L)' 'MTEQNNRTQIEALPTRAYLDETVVPVLMQGLSALVQERPEDPLQFLGQYLILNGQKK' A
#
# COMPACT_ATOMS: atom_id res chain seq x y z
N MET A 1 -3.46 -21.91 17.72
CA MET A 1 -2.30 -21.30 18.40
C MET A 1 -1.42 -20.63 17.35
N THR A 2 -1.95 -19.62 16.64
CA THR A 2 -1.41 -19.19 15.33
C THR A 2 -1.38 -17.68 15.07
N GLU A 3 -1.73 -16.81 16.02
CA GLU A 3 -1.73 -15.34 15.79
C GLU A 3 -0.53 -14.59 16.36
N GLN A 4 0.25 -15.19 17.27
CA GLN A 4 1.41 -14.51 17.89
C GLN A 4 2.68 -14.54 17.03
N ASN A 5 2.80 -15.44 16.06
CA ASN A 5 4.04 -15.64 15.30
C ASN A 5 4.21 -14.69 14.10
N ASN A 6 3.14 -14.01 13.67
CA ASN A 6 3.19 -13.13 12.49
C ASN A 6 3.68 -11.71 12.80
N ARG A 7 3.43 -11.18 14.01
CA ARG A 7 3.82 -9.80 14.36
C ARG A 7 5.33 -9.64 14.46
N THR A 8 6.01 -10.61 15.05
CA THR A 8 7.47 -10.66 15.16
C THR A 8 8.16 -10.80 13.81
N GLN A 9 7.50 -11.41 12.83
CA GLN A 9 8.06 -11.60 11.50
C GLN A 9 8.09 -10.27 10.73
N ILE A 10 7.02 -9.47 10.80
CA ILE A 10 6.91 -8.17 10.13
C ILE A 10 7.89 -7.13 10.71
N GLU A 11 8.07 -7.10 12.03
CA GLU A 11 9.02 -6.19 12.70
C GLU A 11 10.49 -6.54 12.41
N ALA A 12 10.77 -7.80 12.07
CA ALA A 12 12.10 -8.27 11.68
C ALA A 12 12.36 -8.16 10.17
N LEU A 13 11.37 -7.73 9.37
CA LEU A 13 11.54 -7.61 7.93
C LEU A 13 12.55 -6.50 7.60
N PRO A 14 13.48 -6.75 6.66
CA PRO A 14 14.23 -5.68 6.02
C PRO A 14 13.26 -4.63 5.46
N THR A 15 13.63 -3.35 5.54
CA THR A 15 12.76 -2.22 5.16
C THR A 15 12.06 -2.40 3.82
N ARG A 16 12.75 -2.96 2.83
CA ARG A 16 12.19 -3.25 1.51
C ARG A 16 11.05 -4.28 1.55
N ALA A 17 11.23 -5.37 2.28
CA ALA A 17 10.22 -6.41 2.39
C ALA A 17 8.97 -5.92 3.14
N TYR A 18 9.15 -5.11 4.19
CA TYR A 18 8.02 -4.45 4.86
C TYR A 18 7.20 -3.60 3.90
N LEU A 19 7.85 -2.76 3.09
CA LEU A 19 7.16 -1.92 2.11
C LEU A 19 6.51 -2.74 0.99
N ASP A 20 7.22 -3.75 0.47
CA ASP A 20 6.76 -4.66 -0.58
C ASP A 20 5.51 -5.45 -0.15
N GLU A 21 5.42 -5.85 1.12
CA GLU A 21 4.28 -6.61 1.66
C GLU A 21 3.11 -5.73 2.11
N THR A 22 3.35 -4.48 2.51
CA THR A 22 2.31 -3.63 3.10
C THR A 22 1.70 -2.64 2.12
N VAL A 23 2.51 -1.84 1.42
CA VAL A 23 2.04 -0.62 0.75
C VAL A 23 2.39 -0.56 -0.73
N VAL A 24 3.47 -1.20 -1.17
CA VAL A 24 3.93 -1.12 -2.57
C VAL A 24 2.88 -1.61 -3.57
N PRO A 25 2.15 -2.73 -3.35
CA PRO A 25 1.18 -3.20 -4.34
C PRO A 25 0.06 -2.19 -4.61
N VAL A 26 -0.45 -1.53 -3.58
CA VAL A 26 -1.53 -0.53 -3.71
C VAL A 26 -0.98 0.80 -4.23
N LEU A 27 0.26 1.17 -3.88
CA LEU A 27 0.93 2.34 -4.43
C LEU A 27 1.16 2.21 -5.94
N MET A 28 1.60 1.03 -6.42
CA MET A 28 1.78 0.79 -7.87
C MET A 28 0.46 0.91 -8.63
N GLN A 29 -0.63 0.36 -8.08
CA GLN A 29 -1.95 0.48 -8.68
C GLN A 29 -2.45 1.93 -8.71
N GLY A 30 -2.28 2.66 -7.60
CA GLY A 30 -2.67 4.06 -7.50
C GLY A 30 -1.88 4.96 -8.46
N LEU A 31 -0.58 4.74 -8.60
CA LEU A 31 0.26 5.44 -9.57
C LEU A 31 -0.13 5.12 -11.02
N SER A 32 -0.51 3.87 -11.31
CA SER A 32 -1.04 3.52 -12.63
C SER A 32 -2.34 4.26 -12.94
N ALA A 33 -3.27 4.34 -11.99
CA ALA A 33 -4.51 5.09 -12.14
C ALA A 33 -4.26 6.60 -12.31
N LEU A 34 -3.32 7.14 -11.55
CA LEU A 34 -2.90 8.55 -11.63
C LEU A 34 -2.44 8.95 -13.05
N VAL A 35 -1.64 8.10 -13.68
CA VAL A 35 -1.11 8.35 -15.04
C VAL A 35 -2.20 8.31 -16.11
N GLN A 36 -3.24 7.49 -15.89
CA GLN A 36 -4.38 7.37 -16.79
C GLN A 36 -5.34 8.55 -16.65
N GLU A 37 -5.72 8.91 -15.43
CA GLU A 37 -6.74 9.94 -15.18
C GLU A 37 -6.18 11.37 -15.23
N ARG A 38 -4.90 11.54 -14.87
CA ARG A 38 -4.21 12.85 -14.78
C ARG A 38 -5.07 13.95 -14.12
N PRO A 39 -5.53 13.74 -12.89
CA PRO A 39 -6.36 14.70 -12.18
C PRO A 39 -5.62 16.02 -11.90
N GLU A 40 -6.37 17.10 -11.71
CA GLU A 40 -5.80 18.42 -11.39
C GLU A 40 -5.03 18.43 -10.06
N ASP A 41 -5.46 17.63 -9.08
CA ASP A 41 -4.73 17.37 -7.84
C ASP A 41 -4.30 15.90 -7.73
N PRO A 42 -3.09 15.57 -8.22
CA PRO A 42 -2.54 14.22 -8.17
C PRO A 42 -2.40 13.65 -6.75
N LEU A 43 -2.09 14.49 -5.77
CA LEU A 43 -1.81 14.03 -4.41
C LEU A 43 -3.09 13.68 -3.68
N GLN A 44 -4.11 14.54 -3.79
CA GLN A 44 -5.43 14.26 -3.23
C GLN A 44 -6.04 12.99 -3.84
N PHE A 45 -5.95 12.83 -5.17
CA PHE A 45 -6.42 11.63 -5.84
C PHE A 45 -5.72 10.38 -5.33
N LEU A 46 -4.39 10.39 -5.28
CA LEU A 46 -3.62 9.23 -4.83
C LEU A 46 -3.93 8.90 -3.36
N GLY A 47 -4.00 9.89 -2.48
CA GLY A 47 -4.37 9.68 -1.08
C GLY A 47 -5.75 9.02 -0.94
N GLN A 48 -6.74 9.52 -1.68
CA GLN A 48 -8.08 8.93 -1.69
C GLN A 48 -8.08 7.51 -2.26
N TYR A 49 -7.32 7.27 -3.34
CA TYR A 49 -7.16 5.95 -3.95
C TYR A 49 -6.60 4.94 -2.95
N LEU A 50 -5.57 5.32 -2.19
CA LEU A 50 -4.94 4.48 -1.17
C LEU A 50 -5.90 4.16 -0.02
N ILE A 51 -6.69 5.13 0.45
CA ILE A 51 -7.68 4.90 1.52
C ILE A 51 -8.77 3.94 1.07
N LEU A 52 -9.29 4.11 -0.15
CA LEU A 52 -10.37 3.28 -0.69
C LEU A 52 -9.93 1.84 -1.01
N ASN A 53 -8.69 1.66 -1.46
CA ASN A 53 -8.19 0.35 -1.89
C ASN A 53 -7.30 -0.35 -0.86
N GLY A 54 -6.74 0.37 0.11
CA GLY A 54 -5.85 -0.15 1.14
C GLY A 54 -6.52 -1.01 2.22
N GLN A 55 -7.86 -1.02 2.30
CA GLN A 55 -8.62 -1.87 3.23
C GLN A 55 -9.10 -3.20 2.64
N LYS A 56 -8.82 -3.49 1.36
CA LYS A 56 -9.16 -4.79 0.77
C LYS A 56 -8.20 -5.86 1.31
N LYS A 57 -8.53 -6.41 2.48
CA LYS A 57 -8.01 -7.71 2.94
C LYS A 57 -8.80 -8.84 2.29
#